data_AF-A0AAW4PZ56-F1
#
_entry.id   AF-A0AAW4PZ56-F1
#
_cell.length_a   1.000
_cell.length_b   1.000
_cell.length_c   1.000
_cell.angle_alpha   90.00
_cell.angle_beta   90.00
_cell.angle_gamma   90.00
#
_symmetry.space_group_name_H-M   'P 1'
#
loop_
_entity.id
_entity.type
_entity.pdbx_description
1 polymer ?
#
loop_
_entity_poly.entity_id
_entity_poly.type
_entity_poly.pdbx_seq_one_letter_code
_entity_poly.pdbx_strand_id
1 'polypeptide(L)' 'MSESVDEKLGDLWRMMCPQHHHQLQDQQGPTVYCKRCNHAYRYEDLIDKEETQSYAVVGER' A
#
# COMPACT_ATOMS: atom_id res chain seq x y z
N MET A 1 -24.58 0.30 -12.00
CA MET A 1 -23.99 1.43 -11.26
C MET A 1 -22.50 1.33 -11.49
N SER A 2 -21.96 2.27 -12.24
CA SER A 2 -20.54 2.32 -12.62
C SER A 2 -19.75 2.58 -11.35
N GLU A 3 -18.99 1.58 -10.90
CA GLU A 3 -18.11 1.67 -9.74
C GLU A 3 -17.03 2.71 -10.08
N SER A 4 -17.17 3.89 -9.48
CA SER A 4 -16.39 5.07 -9.85
C SER A 4 -14.96 4.91 -9.33
N VAL A 5 -14.01 5.19 -10.22
CA VAL A 5 -12.55 5.12 -10.01
C VAL A 5 -12.07 5.85 -8.74
N ASP A 6 -12.86 6.77 -8.19
CA ASP A 6 -12.69 7.42 -6.90
C ASP A 6 -12.55 6.47 -5.69
N GLU A 7 -13.12 5.26 -5.74
CA GLU A 7 -12.96 4.28 -4.64
C GLU A 7 -11.54 3.73 -4.54
N LYS A 8 -10.78 3.70 -5.66
CA LYS A 8 -9.39 3.21 -5.72
C LYS A 8 -8.35 4.27 -5.36
N LEU A 9 -8.72 5.55 -5.38
CA LEU A 9 -7.85 6.64 -4.93
C LEU A 9 -7.83 6.77 -3.40
N GLY A 10 -8.69 6.03 -2.69
CA GLY A 10 -8.57 5.81 -1.26
C GLY A 10 -7.34 4.96 -0.90
N ASP A 11 -6.88 4.06 -1.75
CA ASP A 11 -5.99 2.95 -1.34
C ASP A 11 -4.56 3.30 -0.91
N LEU A 12 -4.11 4.55 -1.01
CA LEU A 12 -2.79 4.94 -0.49
C LEU A 12 -2.66 4.78 1.04
N TRP A 13 -3.76 4.78 1.80
CA TRP A 13 -3.72 4.44 3.24
C TRP A 13 -3.57 2.94 3.50
N ARG A 14 -3.83 2.07 2.50
CA ARG A 14 -3.65 0.61 2.60
C ARG A 14 -2.21 0.19 2.36
N MET A 15 -1.45 1.01 1.65
CA MET A 15 -0.05 0.76 1.32
C MET A 15 0.88 1.25 2.43
N MET A 16 1.86 0.42 2.75
CA MET A 16 2.89 0.72 3.75
C MET A 16 4.27 0.48 3.13
N CYS A 17 5.26 1.32 3.45
CA CYS A 17 6.64 0.97 3.09
C CYS A 17 7.08 -0.31 3.84
N PRO A 18 8.20 -0.96 3.44
CA PRO A 18 8.75 -2.13 4.15
C PRO A 18 9.04 -1.91 5.65
N GLN A 19 9.11 -0.65 6.08
CA GLN A 19 9.27 -0.25 7.48
C GLN A 19 7.94 0.08 8.17
N HIS A 20 6.81 -0.30 7.58
CA HIS A 20 5.46 -0.14 8.09
C HIS A 20 4.96 1.31 8.27
N HIS A 21 5.55 2.28 7.56
CA HIS A 21 5.04 3.66 7.55
C HIS A 21 4.00 3.88 6.46
N HIS A 22 2.93 4.59 6.82
CA HIS A 22 1.82 4.96 5.94
C HIS A 22 1.98 6.37 5.33
N GLN A 23 3.02 7.11 5.74
CA GLN A 23 3.31 8.46 5.25
C GLN A 23 4.04 8.39 3.91
N LEU A 24 3.34 7.81 2.95
CA LEU A 24 3.74 7.59 1.59
C LEU A 24 3.29 8.78 0.74
N GLN A 25 4.16 9.20 -0.16
CA GLN A 25 3.87 10.24 -1.14
C GLN A 25 4.11 9.65 -2.52
N ASP A 26 3.06 9.60 -3.33
CA ASP A 26 3.19 9.26 -4.73
C ASP A 26 4.18 10.23 -5.40
N GLN A 27 5.12 9.66 -6.14
CA GLN A 27 5.92 10.40 -7.09
C GLN A 27 5.49 9.91 -8.46
N GLN A 28 5.09 10.83 -9.35
CA GLN A 28 4.69 10.51 -10.72
C GLN A 28 5.68 9.52 -11.35
N GLY A 29 5.30 8.24 -11.43
CA GLY A 29 6.21 7.14 -11.77
C GLY A 29 5.92 5.84 -11.00
N PRO A 30 6.79 4.83 -11.13
CA PRO A 30 6.59 3.51 -10.52
C PRO A 30 7.05 3.42 -9.05
N THR A 31 7.30 4.56 -8.40
CA THR A 31 7.88 4.63 -7.06
C THR A 31 7.09 5.53 -6.14
N VAL A 32 7.07 5.17 -4.87
CA VAL A 32 6.46 5.92 -3.78
C VAL A 32 7.52 6.34 -2.78
N TYR A 33 7.47 7.61 -2.38
CA TYR A 33 8.39 8.16 -1.41
C TYR A 33 7.85 8.04 0.01
N CYS A 34 8.59 7.38 0.90
CA CYS A 34 8.28 7.36 2.32
C CYS A 34 8.90 8.56 3.02
N LYS A 35 8.07 9.45 3.58
CA LYS A 35 8.55 10.66 4.31
C LYS A 35 9.28 10.33 5.62
N ARG A 36 9.03 9.16 6.21
CA ARG A 36 9.68 8.72 7.47
C ARG A 36 11.03 8.08 7.24
N CYS A 37 11.13 7.21 6.25
CA CYS A 37 12.39 6.59 5.85
C CYS A 37 13.28 7.54 5.04
N ASN A 38 12.70 8.62 4.51
CA ASN A 38 13.36 9.52 3.56
C ASN A 38 13.94 8.74 2.36
N HIS A 39 13.15 7.78 1.87
CA HIS A 39 13.56 6.81 0.85
C HIS A 39 12.40 6.50 -0.11
N ALA A 40 12.73 6.24 -1.37
CA ALA A 40 11.78 5.85 -2.40
C ALA A 40 11.76 4.32 -2.54
N TYR A 41 10.57 3.74 -2.54
CA TYR A 41 10.33 2.32 -2.77
C TYR A 41 9.52 2.13 -4.04
N ARG A 42 9.64 0.98 -4.70
CA ARG A 42 8.73 0.67 -5.81
C ARG A 42 7.38 0.23 -5.27
N TYR A 43 6.33 0.39 -6.07
CA TYR A 43 4.99 -0.08 -5.71
C TYR A 43 4.95 -1.58 -5.37
N GLU A 44 5.75 -2.40 -6.08
CA GLU A 44 5.87 -3.85 -5.86
C GLU A 44 6.49 -4.21 -4.49
N ASP A 45 7.27 -3.30 -3.89
CA ASP A 45 7.90 -3.51 -2.58
C ASP A 45 7.03 -3.02 -1.41
N LEU A 46 5.89 -2.39 -1.70
CA LEU A 46 4.99 -1.89 -0.66
C LEU A 46 4.19 -3.04 -0.06
N ILE A 47 3.98 -2.97 1.24
CA ILE A 47 3.14 -3.91 1.97
C ILE A 47 1.70 -3.45 1.82
N ASP A 48 0.85 -4.30 1.26
CA ASP A 48 -0.58 -4.10 1.19
C ASP A 48 -1.27 -4.68 2.44
N LYS A 49 -2.02 -3.84 3.15
CA LYS A 49 -2.70 -4.21 4.39
C LYS A 49 -3.88 -5.19 4.19
N GLU A 50 -4.52 -5.19 3.02
CA GLU A 50 -5.60 -6.15 2.71
C GLU A 50 -5.03 -7.50 2.29
N GLU A 51 -3.94 -7.51 1.52
CA GLU A 51 -3.26 -8.75 1.17
C GLU A 51 -2.76 -9.44 2.45
N THR A 52 -2.12 -8.69 3.36
CA THR A 52 -1.65 -9.25 4.64
C THR A 52 -2.78 -9.74 5.57
N GLN A 53 -4.00 -9.19 5.50
CA GLN A 53 -5.15 -9.72 6.25
C GLN A 53 -5.75 -10.98 5.61
N SER A 54 -5.68 -11.10 4.29
CA SER A 54 -6.24 -12.22 3.53
C SER A 54 -5.48 -13.54 3.75
N TYR A 55 -4.19 -13.48 4.12
CA TYR A 55 -3.38 -14.67 4.43
C TYR A 55 -3.53 -15.18 5.88
N ALA A 56 -4.20 -14.45 6.77
CA ALA A 56 -4.36 -14.87 8.17
C ALA A 56 -5.43 -15.97 8.38
N VAL A 57 -6.15 -16.38 7.32
CA VAL A 57 -7.27 -17.35 7.38
C VAL A 57 -6.93 -18.77 6.90
N VAL A 58 -5.67 -19.10 6.59
CA VAL A 58 -5.26 -20.50 6.32
C VAL A 58 -4.56 -21.08 7.55
N GLY A 59 -5.34 -21.26 8.61
CA GLY A 59 -4.89 -21.81 9.88
C GLY A 59 -5.97 -22.64 10.57
N GLU A 60 -6.81 -23.34 9.80
CA GLU A 60 -7.68 -24.38 10.34
C GLU A 60 -6.92 -25.69 10.44
N ARG A 61 -6.66 -26.15 11.66
CA ARG A 61 -6.40 -27.55 11.95
C ARG A 61 -6.96 -27.96 13.30
#